data_AF-A0A257SR66-F1
#
_entry.id   AF-A0A257SR66-F1
#
_cell.length_a   1.000
_cell.length_b   1.000
_cell.length_c   1.000
_cell.angle_alpha   90.00
_cell.angle_beta   90.00
_cell.angle_gamma   90.00
#
_symmetry.space_group_name_H-M   'P 1'
#
loop_
_entity.id
_entity.type
_entity.pdbx_description
1 polymer ?
#
loop_
_entity_poly.entity_id
_entity_poly.type
_entity_poly.pdbx_seq_one_letter_code
_entity_poly.pdbx_strand_id
1 'polypeptide(L)'
;MDNISKAPRATWRHPVWSTAQKSCVGTALGNGKLWFTTGKGIVTEVFYPRIDIPQIRDLGFIIADGQGFWQELKTLPESQLELEDPRIPLPVIRHHHERFDFTLKICADPERDVLLLDFRLEGDAALRPYLLCAARLGEDAENNRGWVDDWEGRPVLWAEQGPFGLALACRNADGYPALERRSVGEVGNSDLWQDFHQNGRMRWDYQEAGPGEVALASRLPRQGTLALGLGTSKEAAATNAWSSLAEGFQSCAAGYGTGWNAWHQRHPTPRNFASKLPAAANALYVRSATVLKVHEDRTFPGALVASLSVPWGEASDSRGGYHLVWSRDLVESAGALVAMGATTEARQVLTYLISTQQADGHWLQNQWLGGKPFWQGVQLDETGFPVLLASLLRQYKALNNVAVTDMVTRALRFIVHEGPVTGQDRWEEDGGVNPFTLAVAIAALVEGADFLGGNASDCALMLADYWNARLEEWTFVCGTDLAERFQVPGYYVRITPADVLVQDGAKNEWVLIKNRAHDPHLPAGEQVANDFLQLVRYGLRSADDPHIVASVKVMDGVLKTDTP
;
A
#
# COMPACT_ATOMS: atom_id res chain seq x y z
N MET A 1 -19.13 41.23 18.43
CA MET A 1 -18.14 40.20 18.05
C MET A 1 -18.61 38.95 18.76
N ASP A 2 -19.38 38.13 18.06
CA ASP A 2 -19.88 36.88 18.64
C ASP A 2 -18.67 36.00 18.96
N ASN A 3 -18.64 35.51 20.20
CA ASN A 3 -17.50 34.78 20.74
C ASN A 3 -17.47 33.41 20.04
N ILE A 4 -16.65 33.27 18.99
CA ILE A 4 -16.50 32.02 18.24
C ILE A 4 -16.10 30.92 19.24
N SER A 5 -16.93 29.86 19.31
CA SER A 5 -16.73 28.77 20.26
C SER A 5 -15.59 27.87 19.79
N LYS A 6 -14.39 28.07 20.33
CA LYS A 6 -13.22 27.26 20.00
C LYS A 6 -13.14 26.01 20.89
N ALA A 7 -12.90 24.85 20.28
CA ALA A 7 -12.69 23.60 20.98
C ALA A 7 -11.48 23.69 21.92
N PRO A 8 -11.54 23.06 23.11
CA PRO A 8 -10.39 23.00 24.00
C PRO A 8 -9.26 22.21 23.34
N ARG A 9 -8.05 22.76 23.45
CA ARG A 9 -6.83 22.11 22.96
C ARG A 9 -6.60 20.80 23.71
N ALA A 10 -6.18 19.76 22.99
CA ALA A 10 -5.83 18.50 23.64
C ALA A 10 -4.63 18.69 24.58
N THR A 11 -4.75 18.19 25.81
CA THR A 11 -3.66 18.21 26.79
C THR A 11 -2.64 17.11 26.53
N TRP A 12 -3.03 16.04 25.86
CA TRP A 12 -2.18 14.94 25.45
C TRP A 12 -2.65 14.42 24.09
N ARG A 13 -1.70 14.01 23.24
CA ARG A 13 -1.96 13.47 21.90
C ARG A 13 -1.18 12.17 21.73
N HIS A 14 -1.81 11.19 21.11
CA HIS A 14 -1.20 9.92 20.72
C HIS A 14 -1.74 9.54 19.34
N PRO A 15 -1.25 10.23 18.30
CA PRO A 15 -1.72 9.98 16.95
C PRO A 15 -1.38 8.53 16.57
N VAL A 16 -2.34 7.87 15.96
CA VAL A 16 -2.20 6.53 15.38
C VAL A 16 -2.86 6.49 14.01
N TRP A 17 -2.48 5.58 13.15
CA TRP A 17 -3.16 5.30 11.88
C TRP A 17 -4.32 4.32 12.06
N SER A 18 -5.05 4.05 10.98
CA SER A 18 -6.12 3.06 10.96
C SER A 18 -5.57 1.65 10.78
N THR A 19 -6.44 0.65 10.92
CA THR A 19 -6.06 -0.75 10.77
C THR A 19 -5.38 -1.05 9.45
N ALA A 20 -4.27 -1.79 9.48
CA ALA A 20 -3.61 -2.27 8.26
C ALA A 20 -4.46 -3.29 7.50
N GLN A 21 -5.39 -3.96 8.19
CA GLN A 21 -6.30 -4.93 7.59
C GLN A 21 -7.38 -4.22 6.77
N LYS A 22 -7.06 -3.92 5.50
CA LYS A 22 -8.00 -3.28 4.58
C LYS A 22 -8.99 -4.30 4.01
N SER A 23 -10.28 -3.97 4.06
CA SER A 23 -11.34 -4.75 3.43
C SER A 23 -11.46 -4.46 1.93
N CYS A 24 -11.13 -3.23 1.51
CA CYS A 24 -11.10 -2.81 0.10
C CYS A 24 -10.18 -1.60 -0.06
N VAL A 25 -9.54 -1.51 -1.22
CA VAL A 25 -8.83 -0.32 -1.72
C VAL A 25 -9.44 0.08 -3.05
N GLY A 26 -9.49 1.37 -3.36
CA GLY A 26 -10.14 1.82 -4.58
C GLY A 26 -9.71 3.21 -5.05
N THR A 27 -9.89 3.45 -6.34
CA THR A 27 -9.64 4.73 -6.99
C THR A 27 -10.37 4.80 -8.34
N ALA A 28 -10.75 5.99 -8.79
CA ALA A 28 -11.41 6.16 -10.09
C ALA A 28 -10.38 6.23 -11.21
N LEU A 29 -10.60 5.53 -12.34
CA LEU A 29 -9.74 5.68 -13.52
C LEU A 29 -10.18 6.92 -14.31
N GLY A 30 -9.52 8.05 -14.07
CA GLY A 30 -9.82 9.34 -14.69
C GLY A 30 -8.82 10.43 -14.28
N ASN A 31 -9.28 11.69 -14.26
CA ASN A 31 -8.49 12.86 -13.90
C ASN A 31 -8.32 13.05 -12.39
N GLY A 32 -9.29 12.59 -11.59
CA GLY A 32 -9.25 12.68 -10.12
C GLY A 32 -8.05 11.93 -9.54
N LYS A 33 -7.36 12.52 -8.56
CA LYS A 33 -6.16 12.02 -7.88
C LYS A 33 -6.47 11.62 -6.44
N LEU A 34 -7.51 10.83 -6.27
CA LEU A 34 -7.97 10.34 -4.98
C LEU A 34 -7.94 8.82 -4.93
N TRP A 35 -7.37 8.27 -3.86
CA TRP A 35 -7.44 6.85 -3.50
C TRP A 35 -8.09 6.73 -2.14
N PHE A 36 -8.87 5.67 -1.93
CA PHE A 36 -9.50 5.41 -0.64
C PHE A 36 -9.24 3.98 -0.21
N THR A 37 -9.28 3.80 1.10
CA THR A 37 -9.19 2.49 1.76
C THR A 37 -10.38 2.32 2.69
N THR A 38 -10.77 1.06 2.94
CA THR A 38 -11.80 0.72 3.91
C THR A 38 -11.30 -0.36 4.84
N GLY A 39 -11.74 -0.34 6.09
CA GLY A 39 -11.38 -1.31 7.13
C GLY A 39 -12.34 -1.15 8.30
N LYS A 40 -12.61 -2.25 9.02
CA LYS A 40 -13.60 -2.27 10.14
C LYS A 40 -14.96 -1.66 9.75
N GLY A 41 -15.38 -1.86 8.50
CA GLY A 41 -16.67 -1.38 7.98
C GLY A 41 -16.78 0.13 7.75
N ILE A 42 -15.68 0.89 7.81
CA ILE A 42 -15.66 2.34 7.55
C ILE A 42 -14.60 2.72 6.51
N VAL A 43 -14.59 3.97 6.07
CA VAL A 43 -13.47 4.53 5.30
C VAL A 43 -12.30 4.76 6.26
N THR A 44 -11.11 4.30 5.88
CA THR A 44 -9.87 4.54 6.63
C THR A 44 -9.11 5.70 5.96
N GLU A 45 -7.86 5.51 5.55
CA GLU A 45 -7.07 6.54 4.90
C GLU A 45 -7.58 6.84 3.48
N VAL A 46 -7.59 8.12 3.14
CA VAL A 46 -7.85 8.66 1.80
C VAL A 46 -6.62 9.45 1.38
N PHE A 47 -6.10 9.21 0.18
CA PHE A 47 -4.83 9.74 -0.31
C PHE A 47 -5.04 10.77 -1.42
N TYR A 48 -4.27 11.85 -1.40
CA TYR A 48 -4.32 12.96 -2.38
C TYR A 48 -3.12 13.91 -2.19
N PRO A 49 -2.64 14.61 -3.24
CA PRO A 49 -2.86 14.36 -4.67
C PRO A 49 -1.99 13.23 -5.20
N ARG A 50 -1.24 12.57 -4.32
CA ARG A 50 -0.43 11.41 -4.61
C ARG A 50 -0.82 10.28 -3.68
N ILE A 51 -0.63 9.07 -4.17
CA ILE A 51 -0.98 7.85 -3.44
C ILE A 51 -0.13 7.63 -2.18
N ASP A 52 0.98 8.36 -2.00
CA ASP A 52 1.85 8.33 -0.82
C ASP A 52 1.49 9.34 0.27
N ILE A 53 0.44 10.16 0.09
CA ILE A 53 0.09 11.23 1.04
C ILE A 53 -1.35 11.02 1.55
N PRO A 54 -1.55 10.29 2.67
CA PRO A 54 -2.85 10.22 3.33
C PRO A 54 -3.27 11.59 3.87
N GLN A 55 -4.55 11.92 3.71
CA GLN A 55 -5.18 13.19 4.09
C GLN A 55 -6.13 13.05 5.28
N ILE A 56 -6.61 11.84 5.55
CA ILE A 56 -7.41 11.52 6.74
C ILE A 56 -6.90 10.22 7.36
N ARG A 57 -7.14 10.05 8.66
CA ARG A 57 -6.96 8.76 9.33
C ARG A 57 -8.14 7.83 9.08
N ASP A 58 -9.35 8.33 9.31
CA ASP A 58 -10.60 7.61 9.11
C ASP A 58 -11.80 8.55 8.94
N LEU A 59 -12.85 8.00 8.35
CA LEU A 59 -14.19 8.57 8.28
C LEU A 59 -15.21 7.48 8.58
N GLY A 60 -15.86 7.61 9.73
CA GLY A 60 -16.86 6.67 10.23
C GLY A 60 -18.17 7.34 10.67
N PHE A 61 -19.07 6.54 11.23
CA PHE A 61 -20.37 6.99 11.70
C PHE A 61 -20.69 6.46 13.10
N ILE A 62 -21.40 7.28 13.87
CA ILE A 62 -22.10 6.90 15.10
C ILE A 62 -23.60 6.96 14.82
N ILE A 63 -24.36 5.93 15.20
CA ILE A 63 -25.82 5.92 15.12
C ILE A 63 -26.39 6.15 16.52
N ALA A 64 -27.20 7.19 16.72
CA ALA A 64 -27.71 7.56 18.04
C ALA A 64 -29.13 8.12 18.01
N ASP A 65 -29.86 8.02 19.12
CA ASP A 65 -31.21 8.60 19.29
C ASP A 65 -31.21 9.96 19.99
N GLY A 66 -30.06 10.40 20.50
CA GLY A 66 -29.93 11.64 21.27
C GLY A 66 -30.56 11.58 22.67
N GLN A 67 -31.04 10.41 23.09
CA GLN A 67 -31.66 10.13 24.38
C GLN A 67 -30.81 9.21 25.27
N GLY A 68 -29.57 8.90 24.85
CA GLY A 68 -28.59 8.16 25.63
C GLY A 68 -28.05 6.91 24.91
N PHE A 69 -28.75 6.40 23.89
CA PHE A 69 -28.21 5.33 23.06
C PHE A 69 -27.34 5.90 21.94
N TRP A 70 -26.19 5.28 21.75
CA TRP A 70 -25.33 5.48 20.61
C TRP A 70 -24.52 4.22 20.31
N GLN A 71 -24.23 3.98 19.03
CA GLN A 71 -23.42 2.88 18.53
C GLN A 71 -22.44 3.40 17.50
N GLU A 72 -21.14 3.26 17.76
CA GLU A 72 -20.12 3.52 16.74
C GLU A 72 -20.05 2.34 15.76
N LEU A 73 -20.13 2.59 14.46
CA LEU A 73 -20.18 1.49 13.48
C LEU A 73 -18.89 0.68 13.43
N LYS A 74 -17.72 1.32 13.65
CA LYS A 74 -16.42 0.62 13.56
C LYS A 74 -16.21 -0.42 14.66
N THR A 75 -16.98 -0.34 15.75
CA THR A 75 -16.92 -1.30 16.87
C THR A 75 -17.95 -2.42 16.75
N LEU A 76 -18.89 -2.31 15.80
CA LEU A 76 -19.78 -3.42 15.49
C LEU A 76 -18.99 -4.56 14.83
N PRO A 77 -19.17 -5.80 15.28
CA PRO A 77 -18.64 -6.95 14.57
C PRO A 77 -19.35 -7.12 13.22
N GLU A 78 -18.71 -7.79 12.26
CA GLU A 78 -19.39 -8.40 11.10
C GLU A 78 -20.03 -7.44 10.06
N SER A 79 -19.46 -6.26 9.83
CA SER A 79 -19.85 -5.46 8.66
C SER A 79 -19.66 -6.28 7.36
N GLN A 80 -20.67 -6.31 6.50
CA GLN A 80 -20.61 -7.01 5.21
C GLN A 80 -20.12 -6.05 4.13
N LEU A 81 -19.10 -6.46 3.37
CA LEU A 81 -18.63 -5.73 2.19
C LEU A 81 -18.99 -6.52 0.93
N GLU A 82 -19.72 -5.88 0.03
CA GLU A 82 -20.14 -6.41 -1.26
C GLU A 82 -19.55 -5.57 -2.40
N LEU A 83 -19.12 -6.24 -3.46
CA LEU A 83 -18.80 -5.62 -4.76
C LEU A 83 -19.75 -6.23 -5.78
N GLU A 84 -20.60 -5.41 -6.40
CA GLU A 84 -21.57 -5.88 -7.41
C GLU A 84 -20.84 -6.54 -8.59
N ASP A 85 -19.72 -5.93 -9.02
CA ASP A 85 -18.76 -6.53 -9.94
C ASP A 85 -17.41 -6.66 -9.23
N PRO A 86 -16.85 -7.86 -9.05
CA PRO A 86 -15.57 -8.06 -8.37
C PRO A 86 -14.38 -7.40 -9.09
N ARG A 87 -14.55 -6.95 -10.34
CA ARG A 87 -13.56 -6.18 -11.11
C ARG A 87 -13.48 -4.71 -10.68
N ILE A 88 -14.58 -4.18 -10.14
CA ILE A 88 -14.78 -2.74 -9.97
C ILE A 88 -14.80 -2.44 -8.47
N PRO A 89 -13.84 -1.64 -7.93
CA PRO A 89 -13.80 -1.30 -6.52
C PRO A 89 -14.84 -0.24 -6.12
N LEU A 90 -16.13 -0.59 -6.25
CA LEU A 90 -17.29 0.15 -5.77
C LEU A 90 -17.95 -0.60 -4.61
N PRO A 91 -17.41 -0.48 -3.38
CA PRO A 91 -17.92 -1.25 -2.25
C PRO A 91 -19.26 -0.73 -1.74
N VAL A 92 -20.12 -1.67 -1.39
CA VAL A 92 -21.31 -1.48 -0.56
C VAL A 92 -21.05 -2.13 0.78
N ILE A 93 -21.04 -1.33 1.85
CA ILE A 93 -20.84 -1.79 3.21
C ILE A 93 -22.17 -1.76 3.96
N ARG A 94 -22.54 -2.87 4.60
CA ARG A 94 -23.75 -2.98 5.41
C ARG A 94 -23.40 -3.30 6.85
N HIS A 95 -23.98 -2.54 7.77
CA HIS A 95 -23.92 -2.78 9.21
C HIS A 95 -25.30 -3.16 9.71
N HIS A 96 -25.35 -4.18 10.56
CA HIS A 96 -26.56 -4.64 11.21
C HIS A 96 -26.47 -4.44 12.73
N HIS A 97 -27.56 -3.96 13.32
CA HIS A 97 -27.78 -3.89 14.76
C HIS A 97 -29.27 -4.17 15.02
N GLU A 98 -29.62 -4.65 16.22
CA GLU A 98 -31.03 -4.96 16.58
C GLU A 98 -32.02 -3.79 16.39
N ARG A 99 -31.52 -2.55 16.37
CA ARG A 99 -32.32 -1.32 16.20
C ARG A 99 -32.24 -0.71 14.80
N PHE A 100 -31.27 -1.10 13.98
CA PHE A 100 -31.03 -0.45 12.69
C PHE A 100 -30.24 -1.29 11.70
N ASP A 101 -30.42 -0.97 10.43
CA ASP A 101 -29.53 -1.35 9.35
C ASP A 101 -28.94 -0.07 8.73
N PHE A 102 -27.63 -0.04 8.53
CA PHE A 102 -26.94 1.08 7.91
C PHE A 102 -26.20 0.61 6.66
N THR A 103 -26.55 1.19 5.51
CA THR A 103 -25.90 0.91 4.23
C THR A 103 -25.07 2.12 3.81
N LEU A 104 -23.84 1.86 3.35
CA LEU A 104 -22.88 2.84 2.85
C LEU A 104 -22.34 2.39 1.50
N LYS A 105 -22.49 3.21 0.45
CA LYS A 105 -21.87 3.00 -0.86
C LYS A 105 -20.78 4.03 -1.07
N ILE A 106 -19.62 3.60 -1.57
CA ILE A 106 -18.44 4.46 -1.68
C ILE A 106 -18.01 4.56 -3.15
N CYS A 107 -17.77 5.79 -3.63
CA CYS A 107 -17.32 6.04 -5.00
C CYS A 107 -16.38 7.25 -5.01
N ALA A 108 -15.18 7.10 -5.60
CA ALA A 108 -14.36 8.27 -5.93
C ALA A 108 -14.90 8.92 -7.22
N ASP A 109 -14.93 10.24 -7.31
CA ASP A 109 -15.31 10.94 -8.54
C ASP A 109 -14.18 10.77 -9.60
N PRO A 110 -14.48 10.29 -10.82
CA PRO A 110 -13.48 10.17 -11.88
C PRO A 110 -12.87 11.50 -12.36
N GLU A 111 -13.59 12.61 -12.23
CA GLU A 111 -13.18 13.91 -12.75
C GLU A 111 -12.61 14.84 -11.67
N ARG A 112 -12.85 14.54 -10.39
CA ARG A 112 -12.55 15.45 -9.27
C ARG A 112 -11.94 14.71 -8.09
N ASP A 113 -11.22 15.44 -7.26
CA ASP A 113 -10.61 14.91 -6.02
C ASP A 113 -11.67 14.80 -4.90
N VAL A 114 -12.67 13.95 -5.10
CA VAL A 114 -13.82 13.80 -4.20
C VAL A 114 -14.13 12.33 -3.94
N LEU A 115 -14.33 11.98 -2.67
CA LEU A 115 -14.92 10.70 -2.26
C LEU A 115 -16.39 10.92 -1.91
N LEU A 116 -17.29 10.24 -2.62
CA LEU A 116 -18.72 10.23 -2.36
C LEU A 116 -19.10 9.02 -1.51
N LEU A 117 -19.96 9.26 -0.52
CA LEU A 117 -20.52 8.27 0.38
C LEU A 117 -22.05 8.39 0.36
N ASP A 118 -22.73 7.50 -0.36
CA ASP A 118 -24.19 7.43 -0.38
C ASP A 118 -24.66 6.51 0.75
N PHE A 119 -25.41 7.07 1.69
CA PHE A 119 -25.75 6.37 2.93
C PHE A 119 -27.26 6.32 3.17
N ARG A 120 -27.69 5.27 3.88
CA ARG A 120 -29.08 5.07 4.29
C ARG A 120 -29.15 4.35 5.63
N LEU A 121 -29.95 4.90 6.54
CA LEU A 121 -30.27 4.36 7.86
C LEU A 121 -31.74 3.91 7.91
N GLU A 122 -31.94 2.63 8.17
CA GLU A 122 -33.24 1.98 8.35
C GLU A 122 -33.41 1.52 9.80
N GLY A 123 -34.63 1.16 10.21
CA GLY A 123 -34.97 0.83 11.60
C GLY A 123 -35.53 1.99 12.40
N ASP A 124 -35.27 2.04 13.71
CA ASP A 124 -35.94 2.95 14.66
C ASP A 124 -35.90 4.43 14.20
N ALA A 125 -37.06 5.07 14.15
CA ALA A 125 -37.27 6.43 13.63
C ALA A 125 -36.55 7.52 14.43
N ALA A 126 -36.26 7.29 15.71
CA ALA A 126 -35.52 8.22 16.55
C ALA A 126 -34.03 8.31 16.17
N LEU A 127 -33.47 7.25 15.57
CA LEU A 127 -32.06 7.18 15.26
C LEU A 127 -31.65 8.13 14.14
N ARG A 128 -30.46 8.73 14.29
CA ARG A 128 -29.78 9.53 13.28
C ARG A 128 -28.32 9.10 13.14
N PRO A 129 -27.75 9.15 11.92
CA PRO A 129 -26.33 8.99 11.73
C PRO A 129 -25.59 10.29 12.06
N TYR A 130 -24.41 10.14 12.66
CA TYR A 130 -23.48 11.21 12.97
C TYR A 130 -22.14 10.87 12.34
N LEU A 131 -21.70 11.72 11.42
CA LEU A 131 -20.40 11.64 10.78
C LEU A 131 -19.29 11.99 11.77
N LEU A 132 -18.20 11.25 11.73
CA LEU A 132 -16.93 11.57 12.39
C LEU A 132 -15.77 11.34 11.41
N CYS A 133 -15.05 12.40 11.06
CA CYS A 133 -13.91 12.37 10.16
C CYS A 133 -12.67 12.92 10.87
N ALA A 134 -11.63 12.11 11.06
CA ALA A 134 -10.35 12.54 11.62
C ALA A 134 -9.41 13.01 10.50
N ALA A 135 -9.25 14.32 10.36
CA ALA A 135 -8.38 14.92 9.36
C ALA A 135 -6.92 14.85 9.81
N ARG A 136 -6.04 14.44 8.90
CA ARG A 136 -4.59 14.38 9.08
C ARG A 136 -3.92 14.76 7.77
N LEU A 137 -4.15 15.99 7.36
CA LEU A 137 -3.77 16.51 6.06
C LEU A 137 -2.24 16.57 5.95
N GLY A 138 -1.70 16.02 4.86
CA GLY A 138 -0.26 15.93 4.64
C GLY A 138 0.48 15.03 5.64
N GLU A 139 -0.18 14.00 6.19
CA GLU A 139 0.30 13.14 7.29
C GLU A 139 0.61 13.88 8.60
N ASP A 140 0.23 15.15 8.72
CA ASP A 140 0.56 15.97 9.88
C ASP A 140 -0.52 15.80 10.95
N ALA A 141 -0.17 15.38 12.16
CA ALA A 141 -1.09 15.23 13.29
C ALA A 141 -1.06 16.43 14.27
N GLU A 142 -0.32 17.48 13.96
CA GLU A 142 -0.02 18.57 14.87
C GLU A 142 -0.55 19.92 14.41
N ASN A 143 -0.68 20.14 13.09
CA ASN A 143 -0.89 21.47 12.53
C ASN A 143 -2.20 21.66 11.76
N ASN A 144 -3.09 20.65 11.73
CA ASN A 144 -4.41 20.83 11.10
C ASN A 144 -5.24 21.83 11.88
N ARG A 145 -6.05 22.59 11.16
CA ARG A 145 -7.07 23.47 11.70
C ARG A 145 -8.40 23.09 11.09
N GLY A 146 -9.46 23.11 11.90
CA GLY A 146 -10.81 22.73 11.48
C GLY A 146 -11.82 23.82 11.77
N TRP A 147 -12.84 23.95 10.92
CA TRP A 147 -13.91 24.94 11.05
C TRP A 147 -15.30 24.39 10.75
N VAL A 148 -16.29 24.94 11.43
CA VAL A 148 -17.70 24.94 11.01
C VAL A 148 -17.98 26.27 10.31
N ASP A 149 -18.44 26.25 9.06
CA ASP A 149 -18.73 27.49 8.31
C ASP A 149 -19.87 27.30 7.30
N ASP A 150 -20.33 28.38 6.68
CA ASP A 150 -21.32 28.40 5.61
C ASP A 150 -20.69 28.98 4.32
N TRP A 151 -20.44 28.12 3.33
CA TRP A 151 -19.83 28.49 2.05
C TRP A 151 -20.89 28.75 0.99
N GLU A 152 -20.99 30.00 0.50
CA GLU A 152 -21.97 30.40 -0.52
C GLU A 152 -23.41 29.99 -0.14
N GLY A 153 -23.74 30.14 1.16
CA GLY A 153 -25.05 29.79 1.72
C GLY A 153 -25.26 28.30 1.97
N ARG A 154 -24.20 27.49 1.99
CA ARG A 154 -24.27 26.04 2.21
C ARG A 154 -23.44 25.64 3.43
N PRO A 155 -24.04 24.91 4.39
CA PRO A 155 -23.31 24.34 5.52
C PRO A 155 -22.14 23.47 5.07
N VAL A 156 -20.96 23.71 5.65
CA VAL A 156 -19.75 22.95 5.37
C VAL A 156 -18.92 22.73 6.64
N LEU A 157 -18.14 21.66 6.65
CA LEU A 157 -17.05 21.44 7.60
C LEU A 157 -15.73 21.47 6.85
N TRP A 158 -14.76 22.23 7.34
CA TRP A 158 -13.47 22.40 6.69
C TRP A 158 -12.32 21.94 7.55
N ALA A 159 -11.25 21.50 6.89
CA ALA A 159 -9.92 21.45 7.48
C ALA A 159 -8.85 21.95 6.51
N GLU A 160 -7.75 22.47 7.04
CA GLU A 160 -6.58 22.83 6.25
C GLU A 160 -5.28 22.53 7.00
N GLN A 161 -4.26 22.13 6.24
CA GLN A 161 -2.85 22.08 6.64
C GLN A 161 -2.08 22.30 5.33
N GLY A 162 -1.47 23.49 5.17
CA GLY A 162 -0.99 23.94 3.85
C GLY A 162 0.04 22.99 3.24
N PRO A 163 -0.10 22.60 1.95
CA PRO A 163 -1.01 23.15 0.93
C PRO A 163 -2.33 22.38 0.76
N PHE A 164 -2.75 21.58 1.73
CA PHE A 164 -3.93 20.70 1.62
C PHE A 164 -5.17 21.33 2.25
N GLY A 165 -6.29 21.23 1.55
CA GLY A 165 -7.60 21.57 2.05
C GLY A 165 -8.57 20.39 1.93
N LEU A 166 -9.49 20.32 2.89
CA LEU A 166 -10.55 19.33 2.97
C LEU A 166 -11.88 20.01 3.24
N ALA A 167 -12.93 19.54 2.57
CA ALA A 167 -14.30 19.96 2.81
C ALA A 167 -15.25 18.77 2.87
N LEU A 168 -16.09 18.74 3.90
CA LEU A 168 -17.21 17.82 4.00
C LEU A 168 -18.51 18.57 3.74
N ALA A 169 -19.28 18.08 2.78
CA ALA A 169 -20.60 18.58 2.45
C ALA A 169 -21.58 17.43 2.26
N CYS A 170 -22.86 17.63 2.58
CA CYS A 170 -23.89 16.60 2.43
C CYS A 170 -25.07 17.15 1.66
N ARG A 171 -25.65 16.32 0.79
CA ARG A 171 -26.87 16.62 0.03
C ARG A 171 -27.95 15.58 0.38
N ASN A 172 -29.19 16.03 0.55
CA ASN A 172 -30.34 15.14 0.65
C ASN A 172 -30.85 14.68 -0.74
N ALA A 173 -31.85 13.80 -0.75
CA ALA A 173 -32.44 13.29 -1.99
C ALA A 173 -33.00 14.40 -2.91
N ASP A 174 -33.45 15.52 -2.33
CA ASP A 174 -34.12 16.60 -3.05
C ASP A 174 -33.17 17.62 -3.71
N GLY A 175 -31.87 17.59 -3.40
CA GLY A 175 -30.95 18.63 -3.92
C GLY A 175 -30.29 19.51 -2.89
N TYR A 176 -30.80 19.53 -1.65
CA TYR A 176 -30.48 20.57 -0.70
C TYR A 176 -29.31 20.18 0.22
N PRO A 177 -28.50 21.16 0.67
CA PRO A 177 -27.54 20.95 1.74
C PRO A 177 -28.19 20.33 2.97
N ALA A 178 -27.52 19.33 3.54
CA ALA A 178 -28.10 18.44 4.55
C ALA A 178 -27.19 18.15 5.74
N LEU A 179 -26.09 18.91 5.91
CA LEU A 179 -25.41 18.91 7.21
C LEU A 179 -26.30 19.63 8.22
N GLU A 180 -26.65 18.93 9.30
CA GLU A 180 -27.51 19.48 10.34
C GLU A 180 -26.66 20.12 11.45
N ARG A 181 -26.56 19.47 12.60
CA ARG A 181 -25.76 19.97 13.72
C ARG A 181 -24.29 19.65 13.49
N ARG A 182 -23.42 20.66 13.54
CA ARG A 182 -22.00 20.58 13.19
C ARG A 182 -21.12 20.91 14.40
N SER A 183 -19.96 20.28 14.48
CA SER A 183 -18.91 20.63 15.45
C SER A 183 -17.54 20.20 14.90
N VAL A 184 -16.50 20.89 15.32
CA VAL A 184 -15.10 20.47 15.12
C VAL A 184 -14.41 20.30 16.48
N GLY A 185 -13.41 19.43 16.57
CA GLY A 185 -12.71 19.16 17.83
C GLY A 185 -11.29 18.65 17.61
N GLU A 186 -10.54 18.41 18.69
CA GLU A 186 -9.28 17.68 18.64
C GLU A 186 -9.50 16.20 18.97
N VAL A 187 -8.91 15.32 18.16
CA VAL A 187 -8.99 13.86 18.31
C VAL A 187 -8.59 13.44 19.72
N GLY A 188 -9.42 12.60 20.35
CA GLY A 188 -9.17 12.04 21.68
C GLY A 188 -9.45 13.00 22.84
N ASN A 189 -9.85 14.25 22.59
CA ASN A 189 -10.10 15.24 23.64
C ASN A 189 -11.47 15.92 23.52
N SER A 190 -11.76 16.51 22.37
CA SER A 190 -12.97 17.31 22.12
C SER A 190 -13.71 16.89 20.84
N ASP A 191 -13.40 15.72 20.30
CA ASP A 191 -14.09 15.14 19.15
C ASP A 191 -15.48 14.57 19.51
N LEU A 192 -16.25 14.20 18.49
CA LEU A 192 -17.61 13.68 18.65
C LEU A 192 -17.67 12.38 19.46
N TRP A 193 -16.64 11.53 19.36
CA TRP A 193 -16.62 10.28 20.12
C TRP A 193 -16.54 10.58 21.62
N GLN A 194 -15.65 11.49 22.01
CA GLN A 194 -15.53 11.95 23.40
C GLN A 194 -16.84 12.59 23.89
N ASP A 195 -17.52 13.35 23.04
CA ASP A 195 -18.80 13.94 23.36
C ASP A 195 -19.87 12.88 23.68
N PHE A 196 -20.02 11.86 22.82
CA PHE A 196 -20.94 10.76 23.07
C PHE A 196 -20.54 9.93 24.30
N HIS A 197 -19.26 9.66 24.48
CA HIS A 197 -18.76 8.91 25.64
C HIS A 197 -19.09 9.63 26.96
N GLN A 198 -18.94 10.95 27.01
CA GLN A 198 -19.16 11.74 28.22
C GLN A 198 -20.64 12.13 28.44
N ASN A 199 -21.37 12.43 27.36
CA ASN A 199 -22.70 13.04 27.45
C ASN A 199 -23.84 12.13 26.96
N GLY A 200 -23.54 10.98 26.33
CA GLY A 200 -24.53 10.07 25.73
C GLY A 200 -25.24 10.65 24.49
N ARG A 201 -24.82 11.83 24.03
CA ARG A 201 -25.38 12.56 22.88
C ARG A 201 -24.40 13.64 22.44
N MET A 202 -24.49 14.05 21.17
CA MET A 202 -23.80 15.26 20.71
C MET A 202 -24.30 16.48 21.51
N ARG A 203 -23.44 17.07 22.33
CA ARG A 203 -23.68 18.28 23.14
C ARG A 203 -22.82 19.45 22.68
N TRP A 204 -21.64 19.19 22.14
CA TRP A 204 -20.72 20.22 21.67
C TRP A 204 -21.09 20.74 20.28
N ASP A 205 -20.73 21.99 20.02
CA ASP A 205 -20.99 22.76 18.79
C ASP A 205 -19.84 23.74 18.51
N TYR A 206 -18.61 23.31 18.82
CA TYR A 206 -17.41 24.10 18.59
C TYR A 206 -17.27 24.43 17.10
N GLN A 207 -16.95 25.68 16.81
CA GLN A 207 -16.82 26.23 15.47
C GLN A 207 -15.37 26.22 14.96
N GLU A 208 -14.39 26.13 15.86
CA GLU A 208 -12.95 26.06 15.52
C GLU A 208 -12.23 24.99 16.33
N ALA A 209 -11.27 24.31 15.71
CA ALA A 209 -10.34 23.39 16.37
C ALA A 209 -8.91 23.53 15.85
N GLY A 210 -7.93 23.19 16.68
CA GLY A 210 -6.51 23.19 16.35
C GLY A 210 -5.76 24.50 16.65
N PRO A 211 -4.45 24.55 16.30
CA PRO A 211 -3.69 23.54 15.54
C PRO A 211 -3.52 22.20 16.29
N GLY A 212 -3.81 21.09 15.61
CA GLY A 212 -3.70 19.74 16.15
C GLY A 212 -4.15 18.66 15.15
N GLU A 213 -4.42 17.46 15.65
CA GLU A 213 -5.18 16.44 14.92
C GLU A 213 -6.67 16.76 15.11
N VAL A 214 -7.33 17.23 14.06
CA VAL A 214 -8.70 17.73 14.17
C VAL A 214 -9.72 16.71 13.68
N ALA A 215 -10.86 16.66 14.35
CA ALA A 215 -12.01 15.86 13.96
C ALA A 215 -13.16 16.76 13.51
N LEU A 216 -13.79 16.41 12.39
CA LEU A 216 -14.95 17.09 11.82
C LEU A 216 -16.18 16.21 12.04
N ALA A 217 -17.25 16.81 12.56
CA ALA A 217 -18.44 16.05 12.93
C ALA A 217 -19.74 16.74 12.55
N SER A 218 -20.72 15.96 12.10
CA SER A 218 -22.06 16.44 11.81
C SER A 218 -23.11 15.39 12.10
N ARG A 219 -24.25 15.80 12.68
CA ARG A 219 -25.50 15.04 12.55
C ARG A 219 -25.96 15.11 11.09
N LEU A 220 -26.42 13.98 10.58
CA LEU A 220 -26.90 13.83 9.21
C LEU A 220 -28.38 13.43 9.21
N PRO A 221 -29.11 13.66 8.10
CA PRO A 221 -30.41 13.04 7.88
C PRO A 221 -30.28 11.51 7.85
N ARG A 222 -31.40 10.79 7.79
CA ARG A 222 -31.39 9.32 7.70
C ARG A 222 -30.89 8.77 6.37
N GLN A 223 -30.84 9.60 5.33
CA GLN A 223 -30.32 9.23 4.02
C GLN A 223 -29.77 10.47 3.31
N GLY A 224 -28.76 10.28 2.47
CA GLY A 224 -28.16 11.34 1.68
C GLY A 224 -26.84 10.91 1.08
N THR A 225 -26.21 11.83 0.35
CA THR A 225 -24.86 11.65 -0.17
C THR A 225 -23.93 12.66 0.49
N LEU A 226 -22.90 12.15 1.16
CA LEU A 226 -21.80 12.91 1.72
C LEU A 226 -20.66 12.98 0.68
N ALA A 227 -20.02 14.13 0.57
CA ALA A 227 -18.80 14.32 -0.20
C ALA A 227 -17.66 14.75 0.72
N LEU A 228 -16.55 14.04 0.65
CA LEU A 228 -15.25 14.46 1.13
C LEU A 228 -14.47 14.98 -0.07
N GLY A 229 -14.39 16.30 -0.22
CA GLY A 229 -13.56 16.95 -1.21
C GLY A 229 -12.16 17.22 -0.67
N LEU A 230 -11.17 17.08 -1.55
CA LEU A 230 -9.78 17.44 -1.31
C LEU A 230 -9.34 18.47 -2.37
N GLY A 231 -8.38 19.31 -2.01
CA GLY A 231 -7.91 20.38 -2.89
C GLY A 231 -6.65 21.06 -2.36
N THR A 232 -6.14 22.02 -3.13
CA THR A 232 -5.01 22.88 -2.73
C THR A 232 -5.41 23.99 -1.75
N SER A 233 -6.70 24.10 -1.45
CA SER A 233 -7.29 24.93 -0.40
C SER A 233 -8.64 24.34 0.01
N LYS A 234 -9.18 24.76 1.16
CA LYS A 234 -10.49 24.30 1.63
C LYS A 234 -11.64 24.78 0.74
N GLU A 235 -11.49 25.93 0.09
CA GLU A 235 -12.45 26.48 -0.88
C GLU A 235 -12.46 25.67 -2.19
N ALA A 236 -11.28 25.27 -2.68
CA ALA A 236 -11.16 24.37 -3.82
C ALA A 236 -11.79 23.00 -3.50
N ALA A 237 -11.49 22.46 -2.32
CA ALA A 237 -12.10 21.23 -1.82
C ALA A 237 -13.64 21.33 -1.74
N ALA A 238 -14.17 22.45 -1.22
CA ALA A 238 -15.62 22.68 -1.12
C ALA A 238 -16.29 22.80 -2.49
N THR A 239 -15.65 23.49 -3.43
CA THR A 239 -16.12 23.63 -4.81
C THR A 239 -16.20 22.27 -5.51
N ASN A 240 -15.15 21.45 -5.37
CA ASN A 240 -15.13 20.09 -5.90
C ASN A 240 -16.21 19.23 -5.26
N ALA A 241 -16.29 19.21 -3.92
CA ALA A 241 -17.27 18.42 -3.18
C ALA A 241 -18.71 18.74 -3.64
N TRP A 242 -19.06 20.02 -3.76
CA TRP A 242 -20.40 20.41 -4.17
C TRP A 242 -20.66 20.16 -5.67
N SER A 243 -19.64 20.23 -6.51
CA SER A 243 -19.76 19.88 -7.94
C SER A 243 -20.11 18.41 -8.11
N SER A 244 -19.42 17.50 -7.40
CA SER A 244 -19.73 16.06 -7.41
C SER A 244 -21.12 15.77 -6.82
N LEU A 245 -21.53 16.48 -5.76
CA LEU A 245 -22.88 16.32 -5.19
C LEU A 245 -23.99 16.82 -6.12
N ALA A 246 -23.73 17.86 -6.90
CA ALA A 246 -24.67 18.37 -7.89
C ALA A 246 -24.87 17.36 -9.03
N GLU A 247 -23.79 16.71 -9.47
CA GLU A 247 -23.82 15.64 -10.48
C GLU A 247 -24.50 14.36 -9.94
N GLY A 248 -24.24 14.02 -8.68
CA GLY A 248 -24.89 12.95 -7.94
C GLY A 248 -24.18 11.61 -8.02
N PHE A 249 -24.35 10.80 -6.96
CA PHE A 249 -23.62 9.53 -6.77
C PHE A 249 -23.75 8.56 -7.96
N GLN A 250 -24.97 8.39 -8.51
CA GLN A 250 -25.21 7.42 -9.57
C GLN A 250 -24.47 7.77 -10.87
N SER A 251 -24.36 9.05 -11.21
CA SER A 251 -23.58 9.51 -12.37
C SER A 251 -22.11 9.21 -12.18
N CYS A 252 -21.54 9.61 -11.03
CA CYS A 252 -20.14 9.36 -10.70
C CYS A 252 -19.82 7.85 -10.67
N ALA A 253 -20.69 7.03 -10.07
CA ALA A 253 -20.52 5.57 -10.02
C ALA A 253 -20.57 4.92 -11.41
N ALA A 254 -21.43 5.40 -12.31
CA ALA A 254 -21.47 4.94 -13.71
C ALA A 254 -20.18 5.31 -14.46
N GLY A 255 -19.67 6.54 -14.27
CA GLY A 255 -18.37 6.96 -14.82
C GLY A 255 -17.21 6.13 -14.29
N TYR A 256 -17.18 5.90 -12.98
CA TYR A 256 -16.20 5.05 -12.30
C TYR A 256 -16.19 3.63 -12.88
N GLY A 257 -17.39 3.02 -12.99
CA GLY A 257 -17.55 1.69 -13.56
C GLY A 257 -17.14 1.62 -15.03
N THR A 258 -17.41 2.67 -15.81
CA THR A 258 -17.01 2.76 -17.22
C THR A 258 -15.48 2.74 -17.36
N GLY A 259 -14.76 3.53 -16.55
CA GLY A 259 -13.30 3.56 -16.56
C GLY A 259 -12.68 2.20 -16.26
N TRP A 260 -13.15 1.53 -15.20
CA TRP A 260 -12.68 0.19 -14.83
C TRP A 260 -13.03 -0.88 -15.86
N ASN A 261 -14.26 -0.88 -16.38
CA ASN A 261 -14.65 -1.79 -17.44
C ASN A 261 -13.77 -1.63 -18.68
N ALA A 262 -13.46 -0.40 -19.09
CA ALA A 262 -12.59 -0.13 -20.23
C ALA A 262 -11.15 -0.60 -19.98
N TRP A 263 -10.64 -0.53 -18.74
CA TRP A 263 -9.32 -1.08 -18.40
C TRP A 263 -9.31 -2.62 -18.44
N HIS A 264 -10.27 -3.28 -17.80
CA HIS A 264 -10.38 -4.74 -17.82
C HIS A 264 -10.64 -5.32 -19.23
N GLN A 265 -11.37 -4.60 -20.08
CA GLN A 265 -11.58 -5.01 -21.48
C GLN A 265 -10.30 -4.95 -22.32
N ARG A 266 -9.35 -4.06 -21.98
CA ARG A 266 -8.04 -4.00 -22.65
C ARG A 266 -7.11 -5.12 -22.22
N HIS A 267 -7.28 -5.62 -21.00
CA HIS A 267 -6.44 -6.66 -20.39
C HIS A 267 -7.26 -7.88 -19.96
N PRO A 268 -7.98 -8.55 -20.88
CA PRO A 268 -8.87 -9.64 -20.52
C PRO A 268 -8.07 -10.85 -20.05
N THR A 269 -8.55 -11.53 -19.00
CA THR A 269 -8.00 -12.82 -18.59
C THR A 269 -8.04 -13.80 -19.77
N PRO A 270 -6.91 -14.41 -20.18
CA PRO A 270 -6.91 -15.35 -21.29
C PRO A 270 -7.88 -16.51 -21.05
N ARG A 271 -8.80 -16.77 -21.99
CA ARG A 271 -9.87 -17.78 -21.80
C ARG A 271 -9.35 -19.17 -21.42
N ASN A 272 -8.25 -19.60 -22.05
CA ASN A 272 -7.62 -20.89 -21.78
C ASN A 272 -6.96 -20.96 -20.39
N PHE A 273 -6.60 -19.81 -19.81
CA PHE A 273 -6.11 -19.73 -18.45
C PHE A 273 -7.28 -19.73 -17.46
N ALA A 274 -8.27 -18.86 -17.70
CA ALA A 274 -9.47 -18.78 -16.85
C ALA A 274 -10.23 -20.11 -16.75
N SER A 275 -10.34 -20.88 -17.84
CA SER A 275 -11.03 -22.18 -17.84
C SER A 275 -10.33 -23.27 -17.03
N LYS A 276 -9.04 -23.10 -16.71
CA LYS A 276 -8.26 -24.02 -15.87
C LYS A 276 -8.34 -23.70 -14.38
N LEU A 277 -8.86 -22.52 -14.03
CA LEU A 277 -8.92 -22.05 -12.65
C LEU A 277 -10.30 -22.33 -12.02
N PRO A 278 -10.35 -22.74 -10.75
CA PRO A 278 -11.58 -22.71 -9.98
C PRO A 278 -12.19 -21.30 -9.95
N ALA A 279 -13.51 -21.19 -9.78
CA ALA A 279 -14.21 -19.90 -9.77
C ALA A 279 -13.64 -18.91 -8.73
N ALA A 280 -13.29 -19.39 -7.53
CA ALA A 280 -12.66 -18.58 -6.49
C ALA A 280 -11.28 -18.03 -6.91
N ALA A 281 -10.47 -18.85 -7.60
CA ALA A 281 -9.16 -18.41 -8.10
C ALA A 281 -9.29 -17.40 -9.25
N ASN A 282 -10.31 -17.55 -10.12
CA ASN A 282 -10.63 -16.53 -11.13
C ASN A 282 -11.04 -15.20 -10.49
N ALA A 283 -11.89 -15.23 -9.45
CA ALA A 283 -12.27 -14.03 -8.73
C ALA A 283 -11.06 -13.36 -8.04
N LEU A 284 -10.15 -14.17 -7.48
CA LEU A 284 -8.90 -13.67 -6.88
C LEU A 284 -7.99 -13.04 -7.93
N TYR A 285 -7.76 -13.69 -9.07
CA TYR A 285 -6.96 -13.14 -10.18
C TYR A 285 -7.45 -11.76 -10.60
N VAL A 286 -8.77 -11.64 -10.82
CA VAL A 286 -9.42 -10.39 -11.20
C VAL A 286 -9.22 -9.31 -10.14
N ARG A 287 -9.43 -9.67 -8.87
CA ARG A 287 -9.23 -8.74 -7.74
C ARG A 287 -7.78 -8.30 -7.64
N SER A 288 -6.82 -9.21 -7.78
CA SER A 288 -5.39 -8.91 -7.77
C SER A 288 -4.99 -7.96 -8.90
N ALA A 289 -5.54 -8.15 -10.11
CA ALA A 289 -5.32 -7.22 -11.23
C ALA A 289 -5.82 -5.80 -10.92
N THR A 290 -7.03 -5.69 -10.35
CA THR A 290 -7.59 -4.42 -9.89
C THR A 290 -6.72 -3.79 -8.80
N VAL A 291 -6.30 -4.58 -7.79
CA VAL A 291 -5.46 -4.10 -6.69
C VAL A 291 -4.13 -3.55 -7.22
N LEU A 292 -3.45 -4.27 -8.11
CA LEU A 292 -2.20 -3.79 -8.75
C LEU A 292 -2.43 -2.45 -9.45
N LYS A 293 -3.53 -2.31 -10.20
CA LYS A 293 -3.84 -1.05 -10.89
C LYS A 293 -4.22 0.09 -9.93
N VAL A 294 -4.86 -0.20 -8.80
CA VAL A 294 -5.17 0.79 -7.77
C VAL A 294 -3.90 1.37 -7.15
N HIS A 295 -2.83 0.58 -7.02
CA HIS A 295 -1.57 1.00 -6.37
C HIS A 295 -0.68 1.91 -7.22
N GLU A 296 -1.08 2.23 -8.46
CA GLU A 296 -0.36 3.16 -9.34
C GLU A 296 -0.68 4.62 -8.99
N ASP A 297 0.36 5.45 -8.94
CA ASP A 297 0.24 6.90 -8.78
C ASP A 297 -0.16 7.61 -10.10
N ARG A 298 -0.90 8.72 -9.98
CA ARG A 298 -1.30 9.55 -11.14
C ARG A 298 -0.39 10.72 -11.44
N THR A 299 0.48 11.10 -10.51
CA THR A 299 1.44 12.19 -10.70
C THR A 299 2.74 11.67 -11.33
N PHE A 300 3.17 10.47 -10.96
CA PHE A 300 4.33 9.77 -11.49
C PHE A 300 3.90 8.42 -12.08
N PRO A 301 3.40 8.38 -13.34
CA PRO A 301 3.02 7.13 -13.98
C PRO A 301 4.15 6.09 -13.94
N GLY A 302 3.83 4.88 -13.51
CA GLY A 302 4.82 3.82 -13.27
C GLY A 302 5.37 3.75 -11.85
N ALA A 303 5.10 4.73 -10.98
CA ALA A 303 5.33 4.58 -9.55
C ALA A 303 4.14 3.79 -8.95
N LEU A 304 4.42 2.62 -8.38
CA LEU A 304 3.45 1.86 -7.58
C LEU A 304 3.97 1.76 -6.15
N VAL A 305 3.07 1.92 -5.18
CA VAL A 305 3.42 1.72 -3.78
C VAL A 305 3.27 0.25 -3.37
N ALA A 306 4.05 -0.21 -2.39
CA ALA A 306 4.01 -1.60 -1.92
C ALA A 306 2.64 -1.97 -1.32
N SER A 307 2.02 -1.07 -0.54
CA SER A 307 0.66 -1.24 -0.04
C SER A 307 0.02 0.09 0.36
N LEU A 308 -1.29 0.23 0.11
CA LEU A 308 -2.13 1.27 0.70
C LEU A 308 -2.48 0.97 2.17
N SER A 309 -1.47 0.77 3.00
CA SER A 309 -1.63 0.49 4.43
C SER A 309 -0.45 0.98 5.26
N VAL A 310 -0.70 1.17 6.55
CA VAL A 310 0.32 1.35 7.58
C VAL A 310 0.26 0.12 8.49
N PRO A 311 1.22 -0.82 8.41
CA PRO A 311 1.26 -1.99 9.27
C PRO A 311 1.21 -1.61 10.76
N TRP A 312 0.33 -2.29 11.51
CA TRP A 312 0.01 -1.95 12.91
C TRP A 312 -0.32 -0.48 13.12
N GLY A 313 -1.01 0.13 12.15
CA GLY A 313 -1.38 1.54 12.19
C GLY A 313 -2.09 1.93 13.48
N GLU A 314 -2.89 1.03 14.07
CA GLU A 314 -3.58 1.28 15.34
C GLU A 314 -2.65 1.54 16.54
N ALA A 315 -1.36 1.22 16.41
CA ALA A 315 -0.33 1.40 17.42
C ALA A 315 0.85 2.24 16.92
N SER A 316 0.74 2.89 15.76
CA SER A 316 1.85 3.55 15.07
C SER A 316 1.43 4.86 14.41
N ASP A 317 2.30 5.86 14.47
CA ASP A 317 2.22 7.11 13.71
C ASP A 317 3.18 7.13 12.51
N SER A 318 3.71 5.96 12.12
CA SER A 318 4.70 5.84 11.04
C SER A 318 4.24 6.54 9.78
N ARG A 319 5.12 7.39 9.25
CA ARG A 319 4.88 8.18 8.03
C ARG A 319 5.05 7.40 6.74
N GLY A 320 6.04 6.50 6.68
CA GLY A 320 6.31 5.75 5.47
C GLY A 320 5.26 4.67 5.21
N GLY A 321 4.74 4.05 6.29
CA GLY A 321 3.89 2.87 6.18
C GLY A 321 4.45 1.90 5.15
N TYR A 322 3.58 1.37 4.30
CA TYR A 322 3.95 0.66 3.07
C TYR A 322 3.61 1.46 1.79
N HIS A 323 3.28 2.74 1.92
CA HIS A 323 2.94 3.60 0.79
C HIS A 323 4.17 4.36 0.24
N LEU A 324 5.31 3.65 0.16
CA LEU A 324 6.56 4.06 -0.49
C LEU A 324 6.84 3.15 -1.69
N VAL A 325 7.87 3.50 -2.47
CA VAL A 325 8.34 2.68 -3.58
C VAL A 325 9.60 1.92 -3.17
N TRP A 326 9.55 0.61 -3.32
CA TRP A 326 10.68 -0.32 -3.30
C TRP A 326 10.91 -0.84 -4.71
N SER A 327 12.17 -0.94 -5.15
CA SER A 327 12.46 -1.36 -6.52
C SER A 327 12.10 -2.83 -6.71
N ARG A 328 12.27 -3.65 -5.67
CA ARG A 328 11.87 -5.07 -5.64
C ARG A 328 10.37 -5.22 -5.87
N ASP A 329 9.54 -4.62 -5.01
CA ASP A 329 8.08 -4.70 -5.07
C ASP A 329 7.52 -4.15 -6.39
N LEU A 330 8.14 -3.07 -6.88
CA LEU A 330 7.75 -2.42 -8.11
C LEU A 330 8.01 -3.31 -9.33
N VAL A 331 9.16 -3.99 -9.39
CA VAL A 331 9.48 -4.92 -10.48
C VAL A 331 8.65 -6.19 -10.41
N GLU A 332 8.36 -6.73 -9.22
CA GLU A 332 7.44 -7.86 -9.06
C GLU A 332 6.02 -7.50 -9.56
N SER A 333 5.54 -6.31 -9.20
CA SER A 333 4.26 -5.77 -9.70
C SER A 333 4.26 -5.59 -11.21
N ALA A 334 5.36 -5.09 -11.79
CA ALA A 334 5.52 -4.97 -13.24
C ALA A 334 5.57 -6.35 -13.94
N GLY A 335 6.20 -7.35 -13.33
CA GLY A 335 6.20 -8.73 -13.81
C GLY A 335 4.77 -9.29 -13.89
N ALA A 336 3.96 -9.05 -12.86
CA ALA A 336 2.54 -9.40 -12.88
C ALA A 336 1.78 -8.65 -13.99
N LEU A 337 2.02 -7.35 -14.17
CA LEU A 337 1.43 -6.57 -15.27
C LEU A 337 1.80 -7.13 -16.64
N VAL A 338 3.06 -7.52 -16.88
CA VAL A 338 3.48 -8.20 -18.11
C VAL A 338 2.74 -9.52 -18.29
N ALA A 339 2.64 -10.35 -17.24
CA ALA A 339 1.94 -11.64 -17.29
C ALA A 339 0.45 -11.50 -17.62
N MET A 340 -0.18 -10.38 -17.22
CA MET A 340 -1.58 -10.05 -17.53
C MET A 340 -1.76 -9.37 -18.90
N GLY A 341 -0.68 -9.06 -19.62
CA GLY A 341 -0.71 -8.33 -20.89
C GLY A 341 -0.72 -6.80 -20.77
N ALA A 342 -0.68 -6.26 -19.54
CA ALA A 342 -0.62 -4.82 -19.23
C ALA A 342 0.80 -4.26 -19.41
N THR A 343 1.37 -4.47 -20.61
CA THR A 343 2.75 -4.12 -20.94
C THR A 343 3.02 -2.62 -21.04
N THR A 344 1.98 -1.80 -21.24
CA THR A 344 2.12 -0.34 -21.20
C THR A 344 2.42 0.14 -19.79
N GLU A 345 1.66 -0.34 -18.81
CA GLU A 345 1.85 -0.06 -17.39
C GLU A 345 3.21 -0.58 -16.90
N ALA A 346 3.58 -1.81 -17.25
CA ALA A 346 4.90 -2.36 -16.91
C ALA A 346 6.06 -1.55 -17.51
N ARG A 347 5.90 -1.00 -18.72
CA ARG A 347 6.89 -0.11 -19.32
C ARG A 347 6.94 1.25 -18.64
N GLN A 348 5.81 1.78 -18.17
CA GLN A 348 5.80 3.01 -17.35
C GLN A 348 6.62 2.80 -16.08
N VAL A 349 6.48 1.64 -15.43
CA VAL A 349 7.33 1.25 -14.29
C VAL A 349 8.81 1.31 -14.64
N LEU A 350 9.22 0.70 -15.76
CA LEU A 350 10.61 0.78 -16.21
C LEU A 350 11.07 2.23 -16.43
N THR A 351 10.25 3.09 -17.05
CA THR A 351 10.61 4.50 -17.26
C THR A 351 10.73 5.29 -15.95
N TYR A 352 9.93 4.95 -14.95
CA TYR A 352 10.04 5.51 -13.62
C TYR A 352 11.34 5.07 -12.93
N LEU A 353 11.70 3.78 -13.02
CA LEU A 353 12.96 3.26 -12.50
C LEU A 353 14.17 3.95 -13.16
N ILE A 354 14.17 4.11 -14.49
CA ILE A 354 15.21 4.87 -15.20
C ILE A 354 15.37 6.29 -14.63
N SER A 355 14.25 6.93 -14.31
CA SER A 355 14.23 8.33 -13.83
C SER A 355 14.69 8.49 -12.38
N THR A 356 14.76 7.40 -11.62
CA THR A 356 15.09 7.41 -10.18
C THR A 356 16.37 6.65 -9.85
N GLN A 357 17.05 6.11 -10.86
CA GLN A 357 18.36 5.48 -10.70
C GLN A 357 19.40 6.50 -10.21
N GLN A 358 20.17 6.12 -9.19
CA GLN A 358 21.23 6.94 -8.63
C GLN A 358 22.43 7.07 -9.59
N ALA A 359 23.32 8.04 -9.30
CA ALA A 359 24.43 8.37 -10.20
C ALA A 359 25.48 7.26 -10.34
N ASP A 360 25.69 6.48 -9.30
CA ASP A 360 26.56 5.30 -9.27
C ASP A 360 25.94 4.07 -9.93
N GLY A 361 24.61 4.00 -10.03
CA GLY A 361 23.86 3.00 -10.79
C GLY A 361 22.85 2.17 -9.99
N HIS A 362 22.79 2.34 -8.67
CA HIS A 362 21.85 1.61 -7.81
C HIS A 362 20.49 2.32 -7.69
N TRP A 363 19.56 1.67 -6.99
CA TRP A 363 18.34 2.26 -6.47
C TRP A 363 18.38 2.25 -4.94
N LEU A 364 17.83 3.30 -4.34
CA LEU A 364 17.68 3.43 -2.89
C LEU A 364 16.82 2.29 -2.35
N GLN A 365 17.09 1.83 -1.12
CA GLN A 365 16.27 0.84 -0.41
C GLN A 365 14.76 1.11 -0.57
N ASN A 366 14.34 2.34 -0.29
CA ASN A 366 13.03 2.82 -0.65
C ASN A 366 12.99 4.35 -0.74
N GLN A 367 11.97 4.85 -1.41
CA GLN A 367 11.81 6.28 -1.66
C GLN A 367 10.35 6.71 -1.69
N TRP A 368 10.14 7.98 -1.38
CA TRP A 368 8.93 8.68 -1.80
C TRP A 368 8.88 8.74 -3.32
N LEU A 369 7.69 8.92 -3.89
CA LEU A 369 7.45 8.78 -5.32
C LEU A 369 8.33 9.72 -6.17
N GLY A 370 8.68 10.89 -5.64
CA GLY A 370 9.58 11.84 -6.31
C GLY A 370 11.07 11.48 -6.28
N GLY A 371 11.46 10.31 -5.76
CA GLY A 371 12.86 9.86 -5.66
C GLY A 371 13.59 10.30 -4.38
N LYS A 372 12.90 10.94 -3.44
CA LYS A 372 13.50 11.31 -2.15
C LYS A 372 13.63 10.05 -1.28
N PRO A 373 14.82 9.71 -0.74
CA PRO A 373 14.99 8.54 0.11
C PRO A 373 14.13 8.63 1.38
N PHE A 374 13.62 7.48 1.82
CA PHE A 374 13.12 7.31 3.18
C PHE A 374 14.14 6.52 4.02
N TRP A 375 14.51 5.33 3.56
CA TRP A 375 15.69 4.59 4.02
C TRP A 375 16.78 4.54 2.95
N GLN A 376 18.00 4.23 3.37
CA GLN A 376 19.22 4.33 2.55
C GLN A 376 20.11 3.08 2.65
N GLY A 377 19.54 1.93 3.06
CA GLY A 377 20.24 0.66 2.95
C GLY A 377 20.56 0.34 1.49
N VAL A 378 21.61 -0.46 1.29
CA VAL A 378 22.02 -0.93 -0.03
C VAL A 378 21.61 -2.39 -0.18
N GLN A 379 20.70 -2.65 -1.11
CA GLN A 379 20.18 -3.97 -1.44
C GLN A 379 20.55 -4.29 -2.88
N LEU A 380 21.48 -5.24 -3.07
CA LEU A 380 22.03 -5.54 -4.39
C LEU A 380 20.96 -6.11 -5.34
N ASP A 381 19.96 -6.84 -4.81
CA ASP A 381 18.82 -7.35 -5.57
C ASP A 381 17.96 -6.22 -6.13
N GLU A 382 17.74 -5.14 -5.39
CA GLU A 382 17.01 -3.96 -5.87
C GLU A 382 17.70 -3.30 -7.08
N THR A 383 19.01 -3.48 -7.24
CA THR A 383 19.73 -3.02 -8.43
C THR A 383 19.62 -4.01 -9.60
N GLY A 384 19.53 -5.31 -9.32
CA GLY A 384 19.36 -6.34 -10.35
C GLY A 384 17.94 -6.38 -10.94
N PHE A 385 16.92 -6.16 -10.12
CA PHE A 385 15.51 -6.23 -10.55
C PHE A 385 15.15 -5.32 -11.75
N PRO A 386 15.55 -4.03 -11.80
CA PRO A 386 15.28 -3.18 -12.96
C PRO A 386 15.91 -3.69 -14.27
N VAL A 387 17.09 -4.33 -14.20
CA VAL A 387 17.72 -4.98 -15.36
C VAL A 387 16.87 -6.14 -15.85
N LEU A 388 16.38 -6.98 -14.92
CA LEU A 388 15.51 -8.10 -15.24
C LEU A 388 14.17 -7.64 -15.84
N LEU A 389 13.60 -6.53 -15.35
CA LEU A 389 12.40 -5.94 -15.96
C LEU A 389 12.66 -5.47 -17.40
N ALA A 390 13.80 -4.84 -17.66
CA ALA A 390 14.19 -4.43 -19.01
C ALA A 390 14.31 -5.65 -19.95
N SER A 391 14.92 -6.75 -19.50
CA SER A 391 15.00 -7.98 -20.30
C SER A 391 13.64 -8.63 -20.51
N LEU A 392 12.79 -8.71 -19.48
CA LEU A 392 11.44 -9.22 -19.58
C LEU A 392 10.62 -8.45 -20.62
N LEU A 393 10.64 -7.10 -20.56
CA LEU A 393 9.96 -6.27 -21.55
C LEU A 393 10.53 -6.44 -22.96
N ARG A 394 11.84 -6.65 -23.11
CA ARG A 394 12.46 -6.96 -24.41
C ARG A 394 11.98 -8.31 -24.96
N GLN A 395 11.94 -9.36 -24.13
CA GLN A 395 11.48 -10.71 -24.50
C GLN A 395 10.03 -10.67 -25.00
N TYR A 396 9.17 -9.90 -24.34
CA TYR A 396 7.78 -9.70 -24.73
C TYR A 396 7.59 -8.66 -25.86
N LYS A 397 8.69 -8.15 -26.45
CA LYS A 397 8.68 -7.09 -27.48
C LYS A 397 7.89 -5.85 -27.04
N ALA A 398 7.91 -5.57 -25.75
CA ALA A 398 7.21 -4.50 -25.06
C ALA A 398 8.11 -3.32 -24.67
N LEU A 399 9.42 -3.38 -24.96
CA LEU A 399 10.33 -2.27 -24.66
C LEU A 399 10.04 -1.03 -25.53
N ASN A 400 9.56 -1.22 -26.76
CA ASN A 400 9.42 -0.18 -27.79
C ASN A 400 10.70 0.67 -27.94
N ASN A 401 10.60 1.99 -27.77
CA ASN A 401 11.69 2.94 -27.96
C ASN A 401 12.36 3.36 -26.64
N VAL A 402 12.07 2.68 -25.53
CA VAL A 402 12.70 3.02 -24.23
C VAL A 402 14.18 2.65 -24.29
N ALA A 403 15.05 3.66 -24.22
CA ALA A 403 16.49 3.47 -24.23
C ALA A 403 16.96 3.01 -22.83
N VAL A 404 17.36 1.75 -22.71
CA VAL A 404 17.75 1.12 -21.43
C VAL A 404 19.25 0.90 -21.27
N THR A 405 20.03 1.02 -22.34
CA THR A 405 21.46 0.64 -22.32
C THR A 405 22.24 1.37 -21.24
N ASP A 406 22.04 2.68 -21.07
CA ASP A 406 22.70 3.45 -20.01
C ASP A 406 22.30 2.98 -18.61
N MET A 407 20.99 2.80 -18.37
CA MET A 407 20.47 2.30 -17.10
C MET A 407 21.05 0.93 -16.74
N VAL A 408 21.01 -0.01 -17.68
CA VAL A 408 21.54 -1.37 -17.52
C VAL A 408 23.06 -1.33 -17.29
N THR A 409 23.80 -0.54 -18.07
CA THR A 409 25.25 -0.42 -17.92
C THR A 409 25.64 0.09 -16.53
N ARG A 410 24.96 1.13 -16.03
CA ARG A 410 25.22 1.68 -14.69
C ARG A 410 24.86 0.68 -13.59
N ALA A 411 23.72 -0.01 -13.71
CA ALA A 411 23.30 -1.02 -12.76
C ALA A 411 24.29 -2.20 -12.69
N LEU A 412 24.71 -2.73 -13.84
CA LEU A 412 25.69 -3.82 -13.88
C LEU A 412 27.06 -3.39 -13.37
N ARG A 413 27.50 -2.16 -13.67
CA ARG A 413 28.73 -1.62 -13.10
C ARG A 413 28.67 -1.56 -11.57
N PHE A 414 27.53 -1.14 -11.02
CA PHE A 414 27.33 -1.13 -9.57
C PHE A 414 27.39 -2.56 -9.01
N ILE A 415 26.69 -3.52 -9.64
CA ILE A 415 26.71 -4.93 -9.22
C ILE A 415 28.13 -5.51 -9.24
N VAL A 416 28.89 -5.25 -10.29
CA VAL A 416 30.29 -5.71 -10.42
C VAL A 416 31.20 -5.09 -9.35
N HIS A 417 30.94 -3.85 -8.95
CA HIS A 417 31.76 -3.13 -7.97
C HIS A 417 31.46 -3.55 -6.53
N GLU A 418 30.18 -3.73 -6.18
CA GLU A 418 29.74 -3.99 -4.81
C GLU A 418 29.59 -5.48 -4.48
N GLY A 419 29.19 -6.30 -5.46
CA GLY A 419 28.86 -7.70 -5.24
C GLY A 419 30.09 -8.60 -5.03
N PRO A 420 29.87 -9.86 -4.59
CA PRO A 420 28.59 -10.55 -4.43
C PRO A 420 27.88 -10.28 -3.09
N VAL A 421 28.49 -9.48 -2.20
CA VAL A 421 27.91 -9.12 -0.91
C VAL A 421 26.83 -8.06 -1.10
N THR A 422 25.73 -8.17 -0.35
CA THR A 422 24.74 -7.12 -0.22
C THR A 422 24.83 -6.46 1.16
N GLY A 423 24.53 -5.16 1.24
CA GLY A 423 24.45 -4.46 2.52
C GLY A 423 23.26 -4.91 3.36
N GLN A 424 22.18 -5.34 2.70
CA GLN A 424 21.00 -5.96 3.30
C GLN A 424 20.40 -7.03 2.38
N ASP A 425 19.83 -8.08 2.95
CA ASP A 425 18.96 -9.04 2.27
C ASP A 425 17.60 -8.42 1.90
N ARG A 426 16.76 -9.19 1.20
CA ARG A 426 15.41 -8.77 0.80
C ARG A 426 14.46 -8.49 1.97
N TRP A 427 14.82 -8.96 3.17
CA TRP A 427 14.10 -8.69 4.41
C TRP A 427 14.55 -7.38 5.06
N GLU A 428 15.54 -6.71 4.46
CA GLU A 428 16.09 -5.42 4.85
C GLU A 428 16.80 -5.44 6.21
N GLU A 429 17.33 -6.59 6.61
CA GLU A 429 17.86 -6.81 7.95
C GLU A 429 19.38 -6.95 7.93
N ASP A 430 19.90 -7.93 7.21
CA ASP A 430 21.29 -8.39 7.43
C ASP A 430 22.12 -8.34 6.15
N GLY A 431 23.39 -7.95 6.29
CA GLY A 431 24.34 -7.90 5.18
C GLY A 431 25.13 -9.19 5.04
N GLY A 432 25.57 -9.52 3.82
CA GLY A 432 26.28 -10.76 3.54
C GLY A 432 26.00 -11.32 2.15
N VAL A 433 26.27 -12.61 1.98
CA VAL A 433 25.99 -13.37 0.76
C VAL A 433 24.82 -14.32 1.02
N ASN A 434 23.75 -14.20 0.24
CA ASN A 434 22.54 -15.02 0.39
C ASN A 434 22.03 -15.54 -0.97
N PRO A 435 21.32 -16.68 -1.00
CA PRO A 435 20.80 -17.25 -2.24
C PRO A 435 19.89 -16.33 -3.05
N PHE A 436 19.02 -15.55 -2.41
CA PHE A 436 18.04 -14.71 -3.12
C PHE A 436 18.72 -13.58 -3.88
N THR A 437 19.52 -12.78 -3.18
CA THR A 437 20.22 -11.63 -3.77
C THR A 437 21.24 -12.08 -4.81
N LEU A 438 21.97 -13.16 -4.54
CA LEU A 438 22.94 -13.69 -5.50
C LEU A 438 22.25 -14.22 -6.76
N ALA A 439 21.08 -14.88 -6.63
CA ALA A 439 20.30 -15.32 -7.78
C ALA A 439 19.85 -14.15 -8.66
N VAL A 440 19.33 -13.08 -8.06
CA VAL A 440 18.92 -11.86 -8.77
C VAL A 440 20.12 -11.22 -9.47
N ALA A 441 21.26 -11.09 -8.78
CA ALA A 441 22.45 -10.45 -9.32
C ALA A 441 23.08 -11.25 -10.49
N ILE A 442 23.17 -12.58 -10.36
CA ILE A 442 23.62 -13.47 -11.46
C ILE A 442 22.67 -13.34 -12.65
N ALA A 443 21.36 -13.45 -12.43
CA ALA A 443 20.38 -13.34 -13.51
C ALA A 443 20.45 -11.96 -14.20
N ALA A 444 20.64 -10.88 -13.43
CA ALA A 444 20.79 -9.53 -13.97
C ALA A 444 22.07 -9.41 -14.81
N LEU A 445 23.20 -9.99 -14.39
CA LEU A 445 24.44 -10.02 -15.18
C LEU A 445 24.25 -10.78 -16.50
N VAL A 446 23.58 -11.94 -16.47
CA VAL A 446 23.31 -12.76 -17.67
C VAL A 446 22.38 -12.04 -18.63
N GLU A 447 21.18 -11.67 -18.18
CA GLU A 447 20.17 -11.00 -19.02
C GLU A 447 20.63 -9.61 -19.47
N GLY A 448 21.39 -8.93 -18.60
CA GLY A 448 21.94 -7.61 -18.84
C GLY A 448 23.07 -7.60 -19.87
N ALA A 449 23.83 -8.69 -20.01
CA ALA A 449 24.94 -8.81 -20.96
C ALA A 449 24.49 -8.63 -22.42
N ASP A 450 23.25 -9.01 -22.75
CA ASP A 450 22.68 -8.82 -24.09
C ASP A 450 22.39 -7.35 -24.43
N PHE A 451 22.37 -6.45 -23.43
CA PHE A 451 22.25 -5.00 -23.64
C PHE A 451 23.60 -4.31 -23.76
N LEU A 452 24.69 -5.05 -23.47
CA LEU A 452 26.06 -4.61 -23.59
C LEU A 452 26.67 -5.06 -24.92
N GLY A 453 27.89 -4.61 -25.22
CA GLY A 453 28.64 -5.05 -26.39
C GLY A 453 30.12 -5.25 -26.07
N GLY A 454 30.78 -6.14 -26.82
CA GLY A 454 32.20 -6.45 -26.69
C GLY A 454 32.59 -6.90 -25.28
N ASN A 455 33.78 -6.49 -24.83
CA ASN A 455 34.36 -6.92 -23.55
C ASN A 455 33.47 -6.67 -22.32
N ALA A 456 32.54 -5.72 -22.37
CA ALA A 456 31.62 -5.46 -21.26
C ALA A 456 30.61 -6.60 -21.09
N SER A 457 30.10 -7.15 -22.21
CA SER A 457 29.22 -8.32 -22.22
C SER A 457 29.97 -9.56 -21.71
N ASP A 458 31.18 -9.79 -22.23
CA ASP A 458 32.04 -10.91 -21.81
C ASP A 458 32.38 -10.85 -20.31
N CYS A 459 32.67 -9.65 -19.78
CA CYS A 459 32.95 -9.45 -18.36
C CYS A 459 31.73 -9.79 -17.48
N ALA A 460 30.53 -9.33 -17.88
CA ALA A 460 29.30 -9.62 -17.14
C ALA A 460 29.01 -11.13 -17.08
N LEU A 461 29.13 -11.83 -18.22
CA LEU A 461 28.94 -13.28 -18.28
C LEU A 461 30.00 -14.05 -17.49
N MET A 462 31.27 -13.67 -17.60
CA MET A 462 32.36 -14.28 -16.84
C MET A 462 32.12 -14.15 -15.32
N LEU A 463 31.69 -12.97 -14.86
CA LEU A 463 31.39 -12.77 -13.45
C LEU A 463 30.16 -13.58 -12.99
N ALA A 464 29.10 -13.62 -13.81
CA ALA A 464 27.92 -14.43 -13.55
C ALA A 464 28.27 -15.92 -13.40
N ASP A 465 29.08 -16.46 -14.29
CA ASP A 465 29.56 -17.85 -14.23
C ASP A 465 30.39 -18.09 -12.97
N TYR A 466 31.29 -17.17 -12.62
CA TYR A 466 32.10 -17.26 -11.41
C TYR A 466 31.24 -17.30 -10.15
N TRP A 467 30.28 -16.39 -10.00
CA TRP A 467 29.36 -16.38 -8.85
C TRP A 467 28.45 -17.60 -8.82
N ASN A 468 27.93 -18.04 -9.97
CA ASN A 468 27.08 -19.23 -10.06
C ASN A 468 27.83 -20.51 -9.68
N ALA A 469 29.12 -20.61 -10.00
CA ALA A 469 29.97 -21.74 -9.65
C ALA A 469 30.36 -21.78 -8.16
N ARG A 470 30.36 -20.63 -7.48
CA ARG A 470 30.70 -20.48 -6.05
C ARG A 470 29.48 -20.47 -5.13
N LEU A 471 28.29 -20.58 -5.70
CA LEU A 471 27.03 -20.35 -4.99
C LEU A 471 26.88 -21.26 -3.77
N GLU A 472 27.04 -22.57 -3.93
CA GLU A 472 26.97 -23.54 -2.83
C GLU A 472 28.14 -23.36 -1.85
N GLU A 473 29.33 -23.02 -2.35
CA GLU A 473 30.49 -22.73 -1.50
C GLU A 473 30.17 -21.60 -0.52
N TRP A 474 29.44 -20.58 -0.93
CA TRP A 474 29.11 -19.45 -0.04
C TRP A 474 27.83 -19.66 0.75
N THR A 475 26.83 -20.37 0.22
CA THR A 475 25.46 -20.35 0.77
C THR A 475 24.90 -21.70 1.19
N PHE A 476 25.63 -22.80 1.03
CA PHE A 476 25.20 -24.14 1.44
C PHE A 476 26.02 -24.67 2.62
N VAL A 477 25.36 -25.25 3.62
CA VAL A 477 26.00 -25.92 4.78
C VAL A 477 25.75 -27.42 4.75
N CYS A 478 26.72 -28.18 5.27
CA CYS A 478 26.63 -29.63 5.42
C CYS A 478 26.98 -30.02 6.87
N GLY A 479 26.48 -31.15 7.34
CA GLY A 479 26.89 -31.73 8.63
C GLY A 479 26.56 -30.88 9.86
N THR A 480 25.53 -30.05 9.78
CA THR A 480 24.99 -29.30 10.93
C THR A 480 23.97 -30.14 11.70
N ASP A 481 23.62 -29.72 12.93
CA ASP A 481 22.60 -30.40 13.75
C ASP A 481 21.25 -30.45 13.02
N LEU A 482 20.89 -29.40 12.28
CA LEU A 482 19.70 -29.40 11.42
C LEU A 482 19.79 -30.41 10.27
N ALA A 483 20.95 -30.53 9.62
CA ALA A 483 21.13 -31.49 8.53
C ALA A 483 20.97 -32.93 9.01
N GLU A 484 21.56 -33.25 10.17
CA GLU A 484 21.40 -34.54 10.84
C GLU A 484 19.94 -34.79 11.25
N ARG A 485 19.31 -33.81 11.90
CA ARG A 485 17.91 -33.89 12.36
C ARG A 485 16.95 -34.21 11.22
N PHE A 486 17.12 -33.56 10.07
CA PHE A 486 16.27 -33.77 8.90
C PHE A 486 16.78 -34.85 7.96
N GLN A 487 17.88 -35.53 8.29
CA GLN A 487 18.48 -36.61 7.50
C GLN A 487 18.71 -36.17 6.04
N VAL A 488 19.38 -35.03 5.87
CA VAL A 488 19.79 -34.47 4.58
C VAL A 488 21.30 -34.24 4.56
N PRO A 489 21.95 -34.24 3.39
CA PRO A 489 23.39 -33.96 3.31
C PRO A 489 23.74 -32.51 3.71
N GLY A 490 22.78 -31.59 3.57
CA GLY A 490 22.95 -30.17 3.84
C GLY A 490 21.74 -29.35 3.38
N TYR A 491 21.84 -28.02 3.46
CA TYR A 491 20.81 -27.09 3.01
C TYR A 491 21.39 -25.69 2.75
N TYR A 492 20.66 -24.87 1.97
CA TYR A 492 20.96 -23.45 1.81
C TYR A 492 20.59 -22.67 3.08
N VAL A 493 21.51 -21.80 3.53
CA VAL A 493 21.29 -20.92 4.69
C VAL A 493 20.51 -19.67 4.28
N ARG A 494 19.96 -18.96 5.26
CA ARG A 494 19.33 -17.64 5.08
C ARG A 494 20.34 -16.65 4.50
N ILE A 495 21.45 -16.43 5.20
CA ILE A 495 22.51 -15.50 4.80
C ILE A 495 23.82 -15.89 5.49
N THR A 496 24.93 -15.76 4.78
CA THR A 496 26.28 -15.93 5.33
C THR A 496 26.98 -14.58 5.42
N PRO A 497 27.70 -14.27 6.50
CA PRO A 497 28.53 -13.07 6.60
C PRO A 497 29.52 -12.92 5.43
N ALA A 498 29.91 -11.67 5.14
CA ALA A 498 30.83 -11.33 4.05
C ALA A 498 32.19 -12.05 4.16
N ASP A 499 32.58 -12.42 5.37
CA ASP A 499 33.81 -13.15 5.69
C ASP A 499 33.93 -14.49 4.92
N VAL A 500 32.81 -15.05 4.45
CA VAL A 500 32.79 -16.27 3.61
C VAL A 500 33.61 -16.15 2.33
N LEU A 501 33.88 -14.93 1.87
CA LEU A 501 34.68 -14.69 0.66
C LEU A 501 36.19 -14.80 0.90
N VAL A 502 36.64 -14.75 2.15
CA VAL A 502 38.07 -14.64 2.49
C VAL A 502 38.55 -15.67 3.51
N GLN A 503 37.65 -16.26 4.30
CA GLN A 503 38.02 -17.25 5.31
C GLN A 503 36.99 -18.38 5.46
N ASP A 504 37.50 -19.55 5.85
CA ASP A 504 36.66 -20.67 6.28
C ASP A 504 35.98 -20.37 7.62
N GLY A 505 34.81 -20.96 7.84
CA GLY A 505 34.10 -20.86 9.12
C GLY A 505 33.13 -19.71 9.26
N ALA A 506 32.99 -18.83 8.26
CA ALA A 506 32.01 -17.73 8.27
C ALA A 506 30.56 -18.20 8.49
N LYS A 507 30.24 -19.43 8.08
CA LYS A 507 28.92 -20.05 8.32
C LYS A 507 28.67 -20.40 9.79
N ASN A 508 29.71 -20.43 10.62
CA ASN A 508 29.61 -20.65 12.08
C ASN A 508 29.55 -19.33 12.86
N GLU A 509 29.69 -18.20 12.19
CA GLU A 509 29.59 -16.89 12.82
C GLU A 509 28.14 -16.58 13.18
N TRP A 510 27.97 -15.86 14.28
CA TRP A 510 26.66 -15.40 14.74
C TRP A 510 26.09 -14.34 13.80
N VAL A 511 24.82 -14.51 13.41
CA VAL A 511 24.05 -13.50 12.69
C VAL A 511 22.87 -13.11 13.58
N LEU A 512 22.75 -11.82 13.88
CA LEU A 512 21.69 -11.29 14.73
C LEU A 512 20.32 -11.48 14.07
N ILE A 513 19.35 -12.06 14.77
CA ILE A 513 17.95 -12.09 14.30
C ILE A 513 17.23 -10.88 14.88
N LYS A 514 16.98 -9.88 14.04
CA LYS A 514 16.28 -8.63 14.41
C LYS A 514 14.81 -8.90 14.76
N ASN A 515 14.15 -7.87 15.30
CA ASN A 515 12.73 -7.89 15.66
C ASN A 515 12.34 -8.94 16.72
N ARG A 516 13.29 -9.31 17.60
CA ARG A 516 13.06 -10.20 18.75
C ARG A 516 13.43 -9.52 20.05
N ALA A 517 12.70 -9.83 21.12
CA ALA A 517 13.05 -9.38 22.47
C ALA A 517 14.36 -10.02 22.97
N HIS A 518 14.62 -11.26 22.56
CA HIS A 518 15.84 -12.00 22.88
C HIS A 518 16.32 -12.72 21.61
N ASP A 519 17.58 -12.46 21.25
CA ASP A 519 18.25 -13.13 20.15
C ASP A 519 18.65 -14.56 20.56
N PRO A 520 18.36 -15.58 19.74
CA PRO A 520 18.74 -16.96 20.05
C PRO A 520 20.24 -17.24 19.85
N HIS A 521 21.04 -16.26 19.44
CA HIS A 521 22.49 -16.38 19.20
C HIS A 521 22.85 -17.53 18.24
N LEU A 522 22.04 -17.71 17.18
CA LEU A 522 22.27 -18.77 16.19
C LEU A 522 23.38 -18.37 15.20
N PRO A 523 24.29 -19.30 14.86
CA PRO A 523 25.21 -19.07 13.75
C PRO A 523 24.46 -19.03 12.41
N ALA A 524 25.07 -18.43 11.39
CA ALA A 524 24.53 -18.35 10.03
C ALA A 524 24.06 -19.71 9.49
N GLY A 525 24.83 -20.76 9.75
CA GLY A 525 24.55 -22.14 9.35
C GLY A 525 23.30 -22.74 9.98
N GLU A 526 22.81 -22.21 11.09
CA GLU A 526 21.59 -22.66 11.77
C GLU A 526 20.36 -21.81 11.39
N GLN A 527 20.51 -20.82 10.51
CA GLN A 527 19.42 -19.97 10.05
C GLN A 527 18.98 -20.36 8.64
N VAL A 528 17.68 -20.64 8.48
CA VAL A 528 17.08 -21.11 7.22
C VAL A 528 15.98 -20.16 6.79
N ALA A 529 15.83 -19.97 5.48
CA ALA A 529 14.75 -19.19 4.89
C ALA A 529 14.31 -19.82 3.55
N ASN A 530 13.23 -19.30 2.95
CA ASN A 530 12.73 -19.77 1.65
C ASN A 530 13.42 -19.11 0.44
N ASP A 531 14.34 -18.18 0.70
CA ASP A 531 15.11 -17.37 -0.23
C ASP A 531 15.81 -18.18 -1.35
N PHE A 532 16.27 -19.41 -1.06
CA PHE A 532 16.94 -20.27 -2.04
C PHE A 532 16.03 -20.73 -3.20
N LEU A 533 14.71 -20.68 -3.05
CA LEU A 533 13.78 -21.02 -4.14
C LEU A 533 13.92 -20.06 -5.33
N GLN A 534 14.51 -18.88 -5.12
CA GLN A 534 14.82 -17.94 -6.20
C GLN A 534 15.83 -18.51 -7.20
N LEU A 535 16.70 -19.44 -6.78
CA LEU A 535 17.65 -20.15 -7.66
C LEU A 535 16.91 -20.94 -8.75
N VAL A 536 15.81 -21.60 -8.37
CA VAL A 536 14.95 -22.33 -9.32
C VAL A 536 14.16 -21.35 -10.18
N ARG A 537 13.62 -20.29 -9.58
CA ARG A 537 12.81 -19.28 -10.28
C ARG A 537 13.56 -18.60 -11.43
N TYR A 538 14.87 -18.36 -11.27
CA TYR A 538 15.73 -17.79 -12.32
C TYR A 538 16.50 -18.85 -13.12
N GLY A 539 16.21 -20.14 -12.94
CA GLY A 539 16.81 -21.21 -13.74
C GLY A 539 18.30 -21.45 -13.46
N LEU A 540 18.82 -21.01 -12.31
CA LEU A 540 20.19 -21.28 -11.89
C LEU A 540 20.36 -22.70 -11.36
N ARG A 541 19.31 -23.29 -10.77
CA ARG A 541 19.25 -24.69 -10.36
C ARG A 541 17.93 -25.31 -10.83
N SER A 542 17.94 -26.61 -11.08
CA SER A 542 16.71 -27.35 -11.38
C SER A 542 15.85 -27.53 -10.12
N ALA A 543 14.54 -27.65 -10.28
CA ALA A 543 13.63 -27.93 -9.16
C ALA A 543 13.89 -29.30 -8.49
N ASP A 544 14.49 -30.25 -9.22
CA ASP A 544 14.89 -31.57 -8.75
C ASP A 544 16.37 -31.66 -8.34
N ASP A 545 17.10 -30.52 -8.30
CA ASP A 545 18.47 -30.48 -7.81
C ASP A 545 18.53 -31.02 -6.36
N PRO A 546 19.45 -31.94 -6.02
CA PRO A 546 19.54 -32.51 -4.69
C PRO A 546 19.70 -31.47 -3.57
N HIS A 547 20.38 -30.35 -3.81
CA HIS A 547 20.54 -29.26 -2.84
C HIS A 547 19.22 -28.54 -2.60
N ILE A 548 18.44 -28.31 -3.66
CA ILE A 548 17.11 -27.69 -3.58
C ILE A 548 16.15 -28.59 -2.80
N VAL A 549 16.06 -29.87 -3.17
CA VAL A 549 15.16 -30.83 -2.51
C VAL A 549 15.50 -31.00 -1.03
N ALA A 550 16.80 -31.10 -0.70
CA ALA A 550 17.25 -31.17 0.68
C ALA A 550 16.88 -29.90 1.48
N SER A 551 17.08 -28.73 0.88
CA SER A 551 16.75 -27.44 1.51
C SER A 551 15.25 -27.26 1.74
N VAL A 552 14.39 -27.71 0.81
CA VAL A 552 12.94 -27.71 1.00
C VAL A 552 12.55 -28.57 2.19
N LYS A 553 13.15 -29.76 2.36
CA LYS A 553 12.86 -30.64 3.50
C LYS A 553 13.18 -29.97 4.84
N VAL A 554 14.31 -29.25 4.93
CA VAL A 554 14.70 -28.51 6.13
C VAL A 554 13.79 -27.28 6.34
N MET A 555 13.56 -26.49 5.29
CA MET A 555 12.67 -25.32 5.32
C MET A 555 11.27 -25.70 5.80
N ASP A 556 10.66 -26.75 5.24
CA ASP A 556 9.34 -27.23 5.66
C ASP A 556 9.36 -27.74 7.10
N GLY A 557 10.41 -28.47 7.49
CA GLY A 557 10.55 -28.99 8.84
C GLY A 557 10.74 -27.93 9.93
N VAL A 558 11.20 -26.73 9.58
CA VAL A 558 11.50 -25.63 10.52
C VAL A 558 10.45 -24.52 10.45
N LEU A 559 9.99 -24.13 9.25
CA LEU A 559 9.24 -22.90 9.02
C LEU A 559 7.78 -23.13 8.60
N LYS A 560 7.44 -24.30 8.03
CA LYS A 560 6.09 -24.54 7.54
C LYS A 560 5.11 -24.77 8.70
N THR A 561 3.94 -24.15 8.59
CA THR A 561 2.78 -24.42 9.45
C THR A 561 1.58 -24.71 8.56
N ASP A 562 0.90 -25.84 8.77
CA ASP A 562 -0.37 -26.14 8.09
C ASP A 562 -1.51 -25.39 8.80
N THR A 563 -2.12 -24.42 8.11
CA THR A 563 -3.26 -23.65 8.64
C THR A 563 -4.58 -24.45 8.54
N PRO A 564 -5.61 -24.14 9.35
CA PRO A 564 -6.89 -24.85 9.36
C PRO A 564 -7.61 -24.95 8.00
#